data_AF-A0A7S0HK50-F1
#
_entry.id   AF-A0A7S0HK50-F1
#
_cell.length_a   1.000
_cell.length_b   1.000
_cell.length_c   1.000
_cell.angle_alpha   90.00
_cell.angle_beta   90.00
_cell.angle_gamma   90.00
#
_symmetry.space_group_name_H-M   'P 1'
#
loop_
_entity.id
_entity.type
_entity.pdbx_description
1 polymer ?
#
loop_
_entity_poly.entity_id
_entity_poly.type
_entity_poly.pdbx_seq_one_letter_code
_entity_poly.pdbx_strand_id
1 'polypeptide(L)'
;EQMDEDKSGGLNFTELKERIRLLPTDHPIYLIKDDFDLMTSGGKLLDDKGEFDAKQFEEMMLNELLRYAQRQLTFCMTETSDKDNKSIILMLKLLEVCMAGMETRTKVIDERLERMESFMRRDQGKG
;
A
#
# COMPACT_ATOMS: atom_id res chain seq x y z
N GLU A 1 -8.21 -14.27 14.05
CA GLU A 1 -9.24 -15.30 14.32
C GLU A 1 -10.63 -14.77 14.65
N GLN A 2 -10.83 -13.69 15.44
CA GLN A 2 -12.20 -13.20 15.70
C GLN A 2 -12.91 -12.52 14.50
N MET A 3 -12.18 -12.13 13.46
CA MET A 3 -12.73 -11.44 12.29
C MET A 3 -12.96 -12.37 11.09
N ASP A 4 -12.28 -13.52 11.06
CA ASP A 4 -12.31 -14.53 9.98
C ASP A 4 -13.37 -15.58 10.37
N GLU A 5 -14.53 -15.54 9.71
CA GLU A 5 -15.69 -16.36 10.09
C GLU A 5 -15.63 -17.78 9.51
N ASP A 6 -15.05 -17.91 8.31
CA ASP A 6 -14.93 -19.19 7.61
C ASP A 6 -13.63 -19.93 7.93
N LYS A 7 -12.72 -19.30 8.67
CA LYS A 7 -11.39 -19.80 9.04
C LYS A 7 -10.51 -20.06 7.81
N SER A 8 -10.69 -19.28 6.75
CA SER A 8 -9.86 -19.37 5.54
C SER A 8 -8.41 -18.96 5.80
N GLY A 9 -8.16 -18.18 6.86
CA GLY A 9 -6.88 -17.54 7.14
C GLY A 9 -6.76 -16.13 6.56
N GLY A 10 -7.80 -15.63 5.88
CA GLY A 10 -7.86 -14.30 5.27
C GLY A 10 -9.17 -13.58 5.63
N LEU A 11 -9.32 -12.37 5.08
CA LEU A 11 -10.56 -11.59 5.19
C LEU A 11 -10.98 -11.08 3.82
N ASN A 12 -12.26 -11.24 3.49
CA ASN A 12 -12.85 -10.62 2.30
C ASN A 12 -13.57 -9.30 2.63
N PHE A 13 -14.09 -8.63 1.61
CA PHE A 13 -14.80 -7.36 1.76
C PHE A 13 -15.98 -7.42 2.73
N THR A 14 -16.77 -8.49 2.67
CA THR A 14 -17.99 -8.63 3.49
C THR A 14 -17.60 -8.76 4.96
N GLU A 15 -16.66 -9.65 5.26
CA GLU A 15 -16.17 -9.87 6.62
C GLU A 15 -15.54 -8.59 7.19
N LEU A 16 -14.68 -7.92 6.41
CA LEU A 16 -14.09 -6.67 6.84
C LEU A 16 -15.17 -5.61 7.13
N LYS A 17 -16.13 -5.42 6.22
CA LYS A 17 -17.20 -4.43 6.36
C LYS A 17 -18.06 -4.66 7.61
N GLU A 18 -18.37 -5.90 7.93
CA GLU A 18 -19.16 -6.23 9.11
C GLU A 18 -18.37 -6.05 10.40
N ARG A 19 -17.11 -6.50 10.40
CA ARG A 19 -16.27 -6.48 11.60
C ARG A 19 -15.71 -5.10 11.93
N ILE A 20 -15.46 -4.25 10.93
CA ILE A 20 -14.96 -2.89 11.16
C ILE A 20 -15.98 -2.01 11.90
N ARG A 21 -17.27 -2.31 11.77
CA ARG A 21 -18.36 -1.63 12.49
C ARG A 21 -18.40 -1.96 13.97
N LEU A 22 -17.78 -3.06 14.38
CA LEU A 22 -17.72 -3.51 15.77
C LEU A 22 -16.54 -2.88 16.53
N LEU A 23 -15.66 -2.15 15.83
CA LEU A 23 -14.54 -1.48 16.47
C LEU A 23 -15.05 -0.36 17.38
N PRO A 24 -14.51 -0.22 18.61
CA PRO A 24 -14.89 0.82 19.55
C PRO A 24 -14.33 2.16 19.07
N THR A 25 -15.03 2.78 18.14
CA THR A 25 -14.70 4.06 17.53
C THR A 25 -15.82 5.04 17.84
N ASP A 26 -15.49 6.33 18.00
CA ASP A 26 -16.47 7.36 18.33
C ASP A 26 -17.57 7.48 17.26
N HIS A 27 -17.28 7.05 16.03
CA HIS A 27 -18.20 7.09 14.90
C HIS A 27 -18.13 5.75 14.14
N PRO A 28 -19.28 5.15 13.78
CA PRO A 28 -19.31 3.92 13.00
C PRO A 28 -18.56 4.08 11.69
N ILE A 29 -17.62 3.18 11.42
CA ILE A 29 -16.88 3.15 10.16
C ILE A 29 -17.77 2.51 9.09
N TYR A 30 -18.03 3.25 8.01
CA TYR A 30 -18.74 2.76 6.84
C TYR A 30 -17.75 2.51 5.72
N LEU A 31 -17.57 1.24 5.35
CA LEU A 31 -16.74 0.85 4.22
C LEU A 31 -17.62 0.58 3.00
N ILE A 32 -17.38 1.32 1.91
CA ILE A 32 -17.96 1.03 0.60
C ILE A 32 -17.00 0.23 -0.27
N LYS A 33 -17.51 -0.32 -1.38
CA LYS A 33 -16.72 -1.17 -2.26
C LYS A 33 -15.54 -0.41 -2.87
N ASP A 34 -15.75 0.85 -3.24
CA ASP A 34 -14.69 1.71 -3.79
C ASP A 34 -13.55 1.94 -2.78
N ASP A 35 -13.85 2.10 -1.48
CA ASP A 35 -12.83 2.22 -0.44
C ASP A 35 -12.02 0.93 -0.32
N PHE A 36 -12.70 -0.21 -0.36
CA PHE A 36 -12.04 -1.52 -0.32
C PHE A 36 -11.13 -1.74 -1.52
N ASP A 37 -11.61 -1.40 -2.72
CA ASP A 37 -10.82 -1.51 -3.94
C ASP A 37 -9.63 -0.53 -3.91
N LEU A 38 -9.80 0.65 -3.32
CA LEU A 38 -8.72 1.62 -3.12
C LEU A 38 -7.63 1.09 -2.18
N MET A 39 -8.02 0.55 -1.02
CA MET A 39 -7.11 0.00 -0.02
C MET A 39 -6.36 -1.22 -0.54
N THR A 40 -7.06 -2.10 -1.26
CA THR A 40 -6.48 -3.33 -1.85
C THR A 40 -5.71 -3.06 -3.15
N SER A 41 -5.57 -1.78 -3.54
CA SER A 41 -4.89 -1.37 -4.78
C SER A 41 -5.47 -2.03 -6.03
N GLY A 42 -6.79 -2.14 -6.10
CA GLY A 42 -7.54 -2.79 -7.18
C GLY A 42 -7.42 -4.32 -7.14
N GLY A 43 -7.31 -4.90 -5.94
CA GLY A 43 -7.17 -6.35 -5.76
C GLY A 43 -5.74 -6.89 -5.81
N LYS A 44 -4.72 -6.04 -5.94
CA LYS A 44 -3.30 -6.47 -5.92
C LYS A 44 -2.86 -7.06 -4.57
N LEU A 45 -3.50 -6.61 -3.50
CA LEU A 45 -3.25 -7.08 -2.13
C LEU A 45 -4.23 -8.19 -1.71
N LEU A 46 -4.90 -8.81 -2.69
CA LEU A 46 -5.78 -9.94 -2.47
C LEU A 46 -5.16 -11.20 -3.08
N ASP A 47 -5.51 -12.35 -2.52
CA ASP A 47 -5.23 -13.65 -3.12
C ASP A 47 -6.24 -13.99 -4.24
N ASP A 48 -6.12 -15.20 -4.80
CA ASP A 48 -6.99 -15.70 -5.87
C ASP A 48 -8.47 -15.84 -5.46
N LYS A 49 -8.77 -15.83 -4.15
CA LYS A 49 -10.12 -15.88 -3.59
C LYS A 49 -10.69 -14.48 -3.31
N GLY A 50 -9.88 -13.43 -3.45
CA GLY A 50 -10.28 -12.07 -3.11
C GLY A 50 -10.16 -11.76 -1.61
N GLU A 51 -9.33 -12.49 -0.90
CA GLU A 51 -9.07 -12.35 0.54
C GLU A 51 -7.68 -11.76 0.79
N PHE A 52 -7.50 -11.08 1.93
CA PHE A 52 -6.18 -10.63 2.38
C PHE A 52 -5.82 -11.25 3.73
N ASP A 53 -4.55 -11.58 3.91
CA ASP A 53 -3.99 -12.07 5.17
C ASP A 53 -3.46 -10.93 6.06
N ALA A 54 -2.89 -11.28 7.21
CA ALA A 54 -2.36 -10.31 8.17
C ALA A 54 -1.22 -9.44 7.59
N LYS A 55 -0.38 -9.99 6.70
CA LYS A 55 0.74 -9.24 6.10
C LYS A 55 0.23 -8.28 5.04
N GLN A 56 -0.70 -8.74 4.20
CA GLN A 56 -1.37 -7.91 3.21
C GLN A 56 -2.15 -6.78 3.89
N PHE A 57 -2.79 -7.05 5.04
CA PHE A 57 -3.43 -6.02 5.85
C PHE A 57 -2.44 -4.98 6.40
N GLU A 58 -1.29 -5.39 6.90
CA GLU A 58 -0.25 -4.47 7.36
C GLU A 58 0.20 -3.54 6.22
N GLU A 59 0.43 -4.10 5.03
CA GLU A 59 0.79 -3.32 3.84
C GLU A 59 -0.33 -2.34 3.43
N MET A 60 -1.60 -2.77 3.47
CA MET A 60 -2.75 -1.90 3.25
C MET A 60 -2.76 -0.72 4.23
N MET A 61 -2.54 -0.97 5.52
CA MET A 61 -2.55 0.07 6.55
C MET A 61 -1.40 1.06 6.40
N LEU A 62 -0.21 0.60 6.06
CA LEU A 62 0.93 1.47 5.76
C LEU A 62 0.64 2.38 4.55
N ASN A 63 0.03 1.82 3.50
CA ASN A 63 -0.36 2.59 2.32
C ASN A 63 -1.42 3.66 2.64
N GLU A 64 -2.41 3.34 3.47
CA GLU A 64 -3.43 4.32 3.89
C GLU A 64 -2.87 5.41 4.80
N LEU A 65 -1.93 5.08 5.70
CA LEU A 65 -1.21 6.08 6.50
C LEU A 65 -0.41 7.03 5.61
N LEU A 66 0.26 6.51 4.58
CA LEU A 66 0.99 7.34 3.62
C LEU A 66 0.04 8.28 2.86
N ARG A 67 -1.08 7.76 2.35
CA ARG A 67 -2.12 8.58 1.67
C ARG A 67 -2.69 9.65 2.59
N TYR A 68 -2.88 9.33 3.88
CA TYR A 68 -3.30 10.30 4.87
C TYR A 68 -2.25 11.41 5.06
N ALA A 69 -0.98 11.08 5.23
CA ALA A 69 0.10 12.05 5.34
C ALA A 69 0.18 12.97 4.10
N GLN A 70 0.04 12.41 2.89
CA GLN A 70 -0.01 13.17 1.64
C GLN A 70 -1.21 14.12 1.56
N ARG A 71 -2.38 13.70 2.04
CA ARG A 71 -3.58 14.57 2.14
C ARG A 71 -3.33 15.72 3.11
N GLN A 72 -2.75 15.46 4.27
CA GLN A 72 -2.41 16.50 5.26
C GLN A 72 -1.40 17.51 4.70
N LEU A 73 -0.36 17.04 4.01
CA LEU A 73 0.60 17.92 3.33
C LEU A 73 -0.07 18.78 2.26
N THR A 74 -0.97 18.21 1.47
CA THR A 74 -1.72 18.94 0.44
C THR A 74 -2.62 20.01 1.05
N PHE A 75 -3.32 19.67 2.13
CA PHE A 75 -4.14 20.62 2.88
C PHE A 75 -3.29 21.78 3.42
N CYS A 76 -2.14 21.47 4.03
CA CYS A 76 -1.20 22.48 4.51
C CYS A 76 -0.73 23.41 3.40
N MET A 77 -0.46 22.90 2.18
CA MET A 77 -0.13 23.76 1.02
C MET A 77 -1.27 24.70 0.63
N THR A 78 -2.53 24.23 0.70
CA THR A 78 -3.69 25.04 0.31
C THR A 78 -4.04 26.10 1.35
N GLU A 79 -3.88 25.78 2.63
CA GLU A 79 -4.22 26.68 3.74
C GLU A 79 -3.14 27.74 3.98
N THR A 80 -1.86 27.37 3.84
CA THR A 80 -0.76 28.30 4.03
C THR A 80 -0.85 29.44 3.00
N SER A 81 -0.76 30.70 3.42
CA SER A 81 -0.73 31.86 2.52
C SER A 81 0.69 32.26 2.12
N ASP A 82 1.67 31.89 2.93
CA ASP A 82 3.09 32.16 2.75
C ASP A 82 3.69 31.37 1.57
N LYS A 83 4.34 32.08 0.65
CA LYS A 83 4.96 31.52 -0.55
C LYS A 83 6.21 30.70 -0.22
N ASP A 84 6.92 31.03 0.85
CA ASP A 84 8.16 30.33 1.21
C ASP A 84 7.84 28.94 1.74
N ASN A 85 6.84 28.84 2.63
CA ASN A 85 6.32 27.56 3.12
C ASN A 85 5.73 26.70 1.99
N LYS A 86 5.00 27.30 1.03
CA LYS A 86 4.52 26.56 -0.16
C LYS A 86 5.66 25.99 -0.97
N SER A 87 6.74 26.74 -1.14
CA SER A 87 7.93 26.33 -1.89
C SER A 87 8.66 25.17 -1.18
N ILE A 88 8.76 25.22 0.14
CA ILE A 88 9.32 24.12 0.96
C ILE A 88 8.48 22.86 0.82
N ILE A 89 7.16 22.94 0.96
CA ILE A 89 6.29 21.76 0.84
C ILE A 89 6.32 21.19 -0.58
N LEU A 90 6.36 22.06 -1.61
CA LEU A 90 6.53 21.64 -3.00
C LEU A 90 7.85 20.89 -3.20
N MET A 91 8.94 21.36 -2.60
CA MET A 91 10.24 20.68 -2.64
C MET A 91 10.19 19.31 -1.97
N LEU A 92 9.53 19.19 -0.81
CA LEU A 92 9.34 17.91 -0.12
C LEU A 92 8.55 16.91 -0.99
N LYS A 93 7.48 17.36 -1.66
CA LYS A 93 6.74 16.52 -2.63
C LYS A 93 7.59 16.07 -3.81
N LEU A 94 8.42 16.97 -4.36
CA LEU A 94 9.31 16.62 -5.46
C LEU A 94 10.34 15.56 -5.04
N LEU A 95 10.88 15.67 -3.82
CA LEU A 95 11.79 14.66 -3.26
C LEU A 95 11.10 13.31 -3.11
N GLU A 96 9.86 13.26 -2.61
CA GLU A 96 9.06 12.05 -2.49
C GLU A 96 8.86 11.36 -3.85
N VAL A 97 8.48 12.11 -4.89
CA VAL A 97 8.32 11.59 -6.26
C VAL A 97 9.65 11.04 -6.81
N CYS A 98 10.75 11.76 -6.59
CA CYS A 98 12.08 11.29 -6.99
C CYS A 98 12.46 9.98 -6.29
N MET A 99 12.20 9.86 -4.98
CA MET A 99 12.48 8.66 -4.21
C MET A 99 11.63 7.46 -4.66
N ALA A 100 10.34 7.64 -4.88
CA ALA A 100 9.46 6.59 -5.41
C ALA A 100 9.93 6.09 -6.80
N GLY A 101 10.39 7.03 -7.65
CA GLY A 101 11.00 6.69 -8.93
C GLY A 101 12.35 5.97 -8.81
N MET A 102 13.09 6.15 -7.71
CA MET A 102 14.32 5.41 -7.44
C MET A 102 14.02 3.97 -7.01
N GLU A 103 13.08 3.74 -6.09
CA GLU A 103 12.70 2.39 -5.65
C GLU A 103 12.25 1.50 -6.82
N THR A 104 11.46 2.05 -7.74
CA THR A 104 11.01 1.34 -8.94
C THR A 104 12.20 0.92 -9.83
N ARG A 105 13.19 1.80 -9.98
CA ARG A 105 14.40 1.52 -10.76
C ARG A 105 15.29 0.48 -10.07
N THR A 106 15.42 0.54 -8.75
CA THR A 106 16.19 -0.43 -7.96
C THR A 106 15.61 -1.83 -8.11
N LYS A 107 14.29 -2.00 -7.96
CA LYS A 107 13.61 -3.31 -8.16
C LYS A 107 13.87 -3.91 -9.54
N VAL A 108 13.82 -3.09 -10.60
CA VAL A 108 14.10 -3.55 -11.98
C VAL A 108 15.56 -4.00 -12.15
N ILE A 109 16.49 -3.32 -11.48
CA ILE A 109 17.91 -3.69 -11.49
C ILE A 109 18.11 -5.01 -10.73
N ASP A 110 17.49 -5.17 -9.57
CA ASP A 110 17.57 -6.38 -8.75
C ASP A 110 17.02 -7.61 -9.51
N GLU A 111 15.83 -7.51 -10.11
CA GLU A 111 15.28 -8.59 -10.94
C GLU A 111 16.19 -8.93 -12.14
N ARG A 112 16.85 -7.93 -12.73
CA ARG A 112 17.76 -8.14 -13.84
C ARG A 112 19.03 -8.86 -13.38
N LEU A 113 19.56 -8.52 -12.20
CA LEU A 113 20.69 -9.19 -11.57
C LEU A 113 20.35 -10.65 -11.25
N GLU A 114 19.20 -10.93 -10.63
CA GLU A 114 18.74 -12.29 -10.34
C GLU A 114 18.60 -13.15 -11.61
N ARG A 115 18.02 -12.57 -12.68
CA ARG A 115 17.94 -13.24 -13.99
C ARG A 115 19.32 -13.57 -14.54
N MET A 116 20.28 -12.66 -14.44
CA MET A 116 21.67 -12.89 -14.89
C MET A 116 22.37 -13.97 -14.07
N GLU A 117 22.23 -13.96 -12.74
CA GLU A 117 22.80 -14.98 -11.87
C GLU A 117 22.22 -16.36 -12.14
N SER A 118 20.91 -16.45 -12.38
CA SER A 118 20.24 -17.71 -12.74
C SER A 118 20.75 -18.29 -14.06
N PHE A 119 21.09 -17.43 -15.03
CA PHE A 119 21.66 -17.82 -16.31
C PHE A 119 23.09 -18.36 -16.14
N MET A 120 23.93 -17.67 -15.35
CA MET A 120 25.30 -18.11 -15.09
C MET A 120 25.37 -19.44 -14.32
N ARG A 121 24.46 -19.69 -13.37
CA ARG A 121 24.40 -20.98 -12.67
C ARG A 121 24.01 -22.15 -13.58
N ARG A 122 23.18 -21.91 -14.60
CA ARG A 122 22.77 -22.96 -15.56
C ARG A 122 23.89 -23.33 -16.54
N ASP A 123 24.80 -22.41 -16.83
CA ASP A 123 25.90 -22.63 -17.77
C ASP A 123 27.08 -23.39 -17.14
N GLN A 124 27.33 -23.19 -15.84
CA GLN A 124 28.36 -23.91 -15.09
C GLN A 124 28.02 -25.39 -14.76
N GLY A 125 26.76 -25.81 -14.94
CA GLY A 125 26.31 -27.19 -14.70
C GLY A 125 26.38 -28.12 -15.92
N LYS A 126 26.91 -27.66 -17.06
CA LYS A 126 27.01 -28.42 -18.32
C LYS A 126 28.45 -28.84 -18.69
N GLY A 127 29.40 -28.79 -17.75
CA GLY A 127 30.80 -29.22 -17.92
C GLY A 127 31.02 -30.66 -17.51
#